data_AF-A0A929VKP9-F1
#
_entry.id   AF-A0A929VKP9-F1
#
_cell.length_a   1.000
_cell.length_b   1.000
_cell.length_c   1.000
_cell.angle_alpha   90.00
_cell.angle_beta   90.00
_cell.angle_gamma   90.00
#
_symmetry.space_group_name_H-M   'P 1'
#
loop_
_entity.id
_entity.type
_entity.pdbx_description
1 polymer ?
#
loop_
_entity_poly.entity_id
_entity_poly.type
_entity_poly.pdbx_seq_one_letter_code
_entity_poly.pdbx_strand_id
1 'polypeptide(L)'
;MGIRQKLFFINVRKDEIDIKKLLLACCIIVLCVGVIGYVGVSKRNILTDNKTPNVQMPNPFVDVKDIKEAISVAGFEISVPEKILNYKMGIIQAVKGDMIQVFYNNDKDEILVRKAIGTEDVSGDYQEYEKVEKVKIGNFDVTLKSKKDKIYLANWTDGKYSFSVSSKNGIDKAQMKKVTELKQMPVK
;
A
#
# COMPACT_ATOMS: atom_id res chain seq x y z
N MET A 1 44.97 22.79 37.47
CA MET A 1 44.12 22.71 36.26
C MET A 1 43.95 21.23 35.93
N GLY A 2 42.74 20.67 36.06
CA GLY A 2 42.50 19.25 35.81
C GLY A 2 41.39 18.68 36.70
N ILE A 3 40.15 19.09 36.41
CA ILE A 3 38.95 18.60 37.09
C ILE A 3 38.75 17.13 36.70
N ARG A 4 38.71 16.26 37.71
CA ARG A 4 38.36 14.84 37.58
C ARG A 4 36.89 14.72 37.18
N GLN A 5 36.61 14.37 35.93
CA GLN A 5 35.26 13.96 35.53
C GLN A 5 35.04 12.50 35.95
N LYS A 6 34.10 12.31 36.87
CA LYS A 6 33.68 11.03 37.42
C LYS A 6 32.72 10.39 36.42
N LEU A 7 33.15 9.31 35.78
CA LEU A 7 32.39 8.50 34.85
C LEU A 7 31.23 7.83 35.60
N PHE A 8 30.03 8.39 35.53
CA PHE A 8 28.81 7.73 35.99
C PHE A 8 28.21 6.95 34.82
N PHE A 9 28.39 5.64 34.85
CA PHE A 9 27.65 4.70 34.02
C PHE A 9 26.16 4.78 34.39
N ILE A 10 25.35 5.46 33.57
CA ILE A 10 23.90 5.36 33.67
C ILE A 10 23.51 4.04 32.99
N ASN A 11 23.30 3.03 33.82
CA ASN A 11 22.71 1.75 33.46
C ASN A 11 21.24 1.97 33.08
N VAL A 12 20.96 2.24 31.79
CA VAL A 12 19.59 2.39 31.30
C VAL A 12 18.99 0.99 31.09
N ARG A 13 18.25 0.53 32.10
CA ARG A 13 17.28 -0.55 31.95
C ARG A 13 16.30 -0.14 30.84
N LYS A 14 16.43 -0.76 29.66
CA LYS A 14 15.29 -1.16 28.84
C LYS A 14 14.33 -1.84 29.82
N ASP A 15 13.21 -1.21 30.14
CA ASP A 15 11.84 -1.70 29.93
C ASP A 15 10.92 -0.69 30.66
N GLU A 16 9.77 -0.36 30.07
CA GLU A 16 8.72 0.56 30.57
C GLU A 16 8.96 2.10 30.47
N ILE A 17 9.00 2.61 29.24
CA ILE A 17 8.60 4.01 28.97
C ILE A 17 7.11 4.01 28.63
N ASP A 18 6.31 4.30 29.65
CA ASP A 18 4.84 4.32 29.66
C ASP A 18 4.27 5.39 28.70
N ILE A 19 3.65 4.95 27.61
CA ILE A 19 3.05 5.76 26.52
C ILE A 19 2.04 6.80 27.07
N LYS A 20 1.50 6.59 28.27
CA LYS A 20 0.58 7.53 28.93
C LYS A 20 1.24 8.84 29.38
N LYS A 21 2.57 8.85 29.62
CA LYS A 21 3.31 10.08 29.95
C LYS A 21 3.61 10.97 28.73
N LEU A 22 3.59 10.39 27.53
CA LEU A 22 3.82 11.14 26.28
C LEU A 22 2.56 11.90 25.81
N LEU A 23 1.36 11.41 26.14
CA LEU A 23 0.09 12.09 25.81
C LEU A 23 -0.26 13.24 26.78
N LEU A 24 0.23 13.21 28.02
CA LEU A 24 -0.06 14.24 29.03
C LEU A 24 0.81 15.51 28.91
N ALA A 25 1.90 15.44 28.13
CA ALA A 25 2.79 16.59 27.89
C ALA A 25 2.27 17.55 26.79
N CYS A 26 1.28 17.16 25.99
CA CYS A 26 0.72 18.00 24.91
C CYS A 26 -0.43 18.90 25.38
N CYS A 27 -1.01 18.69 26.56
CA CYS A 27 -2.16 19.45 27.03
C CYS A 27 -1.81 20.77 27.75
N ILE A 28 -0.53 21.07 27.99
CA ILE A 28 -0.10 22.24 28.78
C ILE A 28 0.21 23.47 27.91
N ILE A 29 0.27 23.34 26.58
CA ILE A 29 0.56 24.48 25.68
C ILE A 29 -0.73 25.24 25.27
N VAL A 30 -1.92 24.76 25.65
CA VAL A 30 -3.20 25.30 25.16
C VAL A 30 -3.81 26.43 26.02
N LEU A 31 -3.18 26.89 27.11
CA LEU A 31 -3.85 27.79 28.07
C LEU A 31 -3.13 29.11 28.42
N CYS A 32 -2.38 29.76 27.53
CA CYS A 32 -1.68 31.01 27.90
C CYS A 32 -1.68 32.19 26.90
N VAL A 33 -2.60 32.31 25.93
CA VAL A 33 -2.76 33.60 25.21
C VAL A 33 -4.22 33.98 25.04
N GLY A 34 -4.83 34.38 26.16
CA GLY A 34 -6.03 35.22 26.16
C GLY A 34 -5.67 36.61 26.67
N VAL A 35 -6.18 37.63 25.99
CA VAL A 35 -6.34 39.03 26.45
C VAL A 35 -5.15 39.97 26.20
N ILE A 36 -5.08 40.60 25.01
CA ILE A 36 -4.80 42.04 24.88
C ILE A 36 -5.60 42.63 23.69
N GLY A 37 -6.51 43.57 23.98
CA GLY A 37 -6.65 44.81 23.21
C GLY A 37 -7.64 44.86 22.03
N TYR A 38 -8.84 45.36 22.31
CA TYR A 38 -9.79 45.90 21.34
C TYR A 38 -9.28 47.25 20.79
N VAL A 39 -8.89 47.35 19.51
CA VAL A 39 -8.91 48.60 18.74
C VAL A 39 -9.24 48.25 17.28
N GLY A 40 -10.39 48.72 16.79
CA GLY A 40 -10.77 48.54 15.38
C GLY A 40 -9.95 49.42 14.45
N VAL A 41 -9.75 48.96 13.21
CA VAL A 41 -9.82 49.75 11.96
C VAL A 41 -9.54 48.85 10.73
N SER A 42 -10.37 49.09 9.70
CA SER A 42 -10.25 48.73 8.28
C SER A 42 -10.28 47.26 7.84
N LYS A 43 -11.43 46.90 7.25
CA LYS A 43 -11.53 45.87 6.19
C LYS A 43 -10.58 46.25 5.04
N ARG A 44 -9.57 45.41 4.78
CA ARG A 44 -8.96 45.29 3.45
C ARG A 44 -9.24 43.89 2.94
N ASN A 45 -9.92 43.79 1.80
CA ASN A 45 -10.01 42.55 1.04
C ASN A 45 -8.60 42.19 0.57
N ILE A 46 -7.98 41.19 1.18
CA ILE A 46 -6.90 40.46 0.54
C ILE A 46 -7.58 39.25 -0.12
N LEU A 47 -7.86 39.38 -1.41
CA LEU A 47 -8.09 38.22 -2.27
C LEU A 47 -6.73 37.51 -2.36
N THR A 48 -6.45 36.62 -1.42
CA THR A 48 -5.44 35.60 -1.63
C THR A 48 -6.06 34.59 -2.58
N ASP A 49 -5.85 34.76 -3.88
CA ASP A 49 -5.87 33.63 -4.81
C ASP A 49 -4.67 32.74 -4.45
N ASN A 50 -4.84 31.98 -3.36
CA ASN A 50 -3.95 30.88 -3.01
C ASN A 50 -4.24 29.75 -3.99
N LYS A 51 -3.89 29.95 -5.26
CA LYS A 51 -3.68 28.84 -6.18
C LYS A 51 -2.39 28.17 -5.71
N THR A 52 -2.51 27.30 -4.70
CA THR A 52 -1.49 26.30 -4.44
C THR A 52 -1.17 25.67 -5.79
N PRO A 53 0.09 25.75 -6.28
CA PRO A 53 0.45 24.98 -7.45
C PRO A 53 0.12 23.53 -7.08
N ASN A 54 -0.81 22.94 -7.83
CA ASN A 54 -1.11 21.53 -7.73
C ASN A 54 0.15 20.81 -8.20
N VAL A 55 1.11 20.60 -7.30
CA VAL A 55 2.31 19.81 -7.56
C VAL A 55 1.83 18.36 -7.56
N GLN A 56 1.25 17.94 -8.68
CA GLN A 56 0.96 16.53 -8.89
C GLN A 56 2.30 15.81 -8.92
N MET A 57 2.54 14.95 -7.93
CA MET A 57 3.67 14.01 -8.00
C MET A 57 3.52 13.19 -9.29
N PRO A 58 4.60 13.00 -10.05
CA PRO A 58 4.54 12.23 -11.29
C PRO A 58 4.02 10.83 -10.99
N ASN A 59 3.10 10.34 -11.82
CA ASN A 59 2.63 8.95 -11.77
C ASN A 59 3.81 8.02 -12.11
N PRO A 60 4.23 7.11 -11.21
CA PRO A 60 5.38 6.24 -11.47
C PRO A 60 5.08 5.10 -12.47
N PHE A 61 3.80 4.84 -12.78
CA PHE A 61 3.42 3.78 -13.71
C PHE A 61 3.58 4.22 -15.16
N VAL A 62 4.16 3.32 -15.97
CA VAL A 62 4.19 3.44 -17.43
C VAL A 62 3.35 2.32 -18.06
N ASP A 63 2.50 2.69 -19.01
CA ASP A 63 1.77 1.73 -19.84
C ASP A 63 2.75 1.05 -20.80
N VAL A 64 2.67 -0.26 -20.93
CA VAL A 64 3.53 -1.06 -21.80
C VAL A 64 2.71 -1.93 -22.74
N LYS A 65 3.28 -2.30 -23.88
CA LYS A 65 2.55 -3.02 -24.94
C LYS A 65 2.30 -4.49 -24.61
N ASP A 66 3.21 -5.10 -23.85
CA ASP A 66 3.22 -6.53 -23.58
C ASP A 66 4.00 -6.85 -22.29
N ILE A 67 3.92 -8.12 -21.86
CA ILE A 67 4.62 -8.60 -20.66
C ILE A 67 6.15 -8.51 -20.81
N LYS A 68 6.71 -8.62 -22.02
CA LYS A 68 8.17 -8.56 -22.22
C LYS A 68 8.70 -7.16 -21.92
N GLU A 69 7.97 -6.13 -22.38
CA GLU A 69 8.30 -4.74 -22.07
C GLU A 69 8.13 -4.45 -20.57
N ALA A 70 7.07 -4.97 -19.93
CA ALA A 70 6.90 -4.87 -18.48
C ALA A 70 8.10 -5.44 -17.70
N ILE A 71 8.58 -6.62 -18.10
CA ILE A 71 9.76 -7.27 -17.52
C ILE A 71 11.00 -6.41 -17.71
N SER A 72 11.18 -5.81 -18.89
CA SER A 72 12.32 -4.92 -19.17
C SER A 72 12.30 -3.66 -18.31
N VAL A 73 11.11 -3.09 -18.04
CA VAL A 73 10.97 -1.90 -17.18
C VAL A 73 11.18 -2.26 -15.71
N ALA A 74 10.50 -3.29 -15.22
CA ALA A 74 10.53 -3.66 -13.80
C ALA A 74 11.82 -4.40 -13.38
N GLY A 75 12.52 -5.03 -14.32
CA GLY A 75 13.77 -5.75 -14.04
C GLY A 75 13.57 -7.13 -13.41
N PHE A 76 12.36 -7.69 -13.44
CA PHE A 76 12.08 -9.05 -12.98
C PHE A 76 10.93 -9.70 -13.76
N GLU A 77 10.91 -11.03 -13.78
CA GLU A 77 9.93 -11.81 -14.53
C GLU A 77 8.53 -11.81 -13.88
N ILE A 78 7.50 -11.94 -14.69
CA ILE A 78 6.15 -12.30 -14.28
C ILE A 78 5.57 -13.29 -15.29
N SER A 79 4.88 -14.32 -14.81
CA SER A 79 4.19 -15.30 -15.65
C SER A 79 2.70 -15.20 -15.37
N VAL A 80 1.93 -14.77 -16.37
CA VAL A 80 0.48 -14.65 -16.31
C VAL A 80 -0.15 -15.05 -17.66
N PRO A 81 -1.32 -15.69 -17.67
CA PRO A 81 -1.98 -16.09 -18.91
C PRO A 81 -2.70 -14.91 -19.59
N GLU A 82 -2.98 -14.99 -20.89
CA GLU A 82 -3.79 -13.98 -21.60
C GLU A 82 -5.24 -13.89 -21.10
N LYS A 83 -5.73 -14.95 -20.43
CA LYS A 83 -7.08 -15.02 -19.88
C LYS A 83 -7.08 -15.66 -18.50
N ILE A 84 -7.92 -15.12 -17.62
CA ILE A 84 -8.18 -15.65 -16.29
C ILE A 84 -9.68 -15.78 -16.15
N LEU A 85 -10.19 -16.99 -15.93
CA LEU A 85 -11.63 -17.26 -15.94
C LEU A 85 -12.25 -16.77 -17.27
N ASN A 86 -13.19 -15.83 -17.22
CA ASN A 86 -13.79 -15.16 -18.37
C ASN A 86 -13.23 -13.74 -18.62
N TYR A 87 -12.19 -13.33 -17.89
CA TYR A 87 -11.53 -12.04 -18.06
C TYR A 87 -10.38 -12.15 -19.07
N LYS A 88 -10.23 -11.12 -19.90
CA LYS A 88 -9.12 -10.98 -20.85
C LYS A 88 -8.10 -9.98 -20.33
N MET A 89 -6.83 -10.27 -20.56
CA MET A 89 -5.75 -9.32 -20.30
C MET A 89 -6.03 -8.01 -21.05
N GLY A 90 -5.91 -6.90 -20.33
CA GLY A 90 -6.05 -5.54 -20.83
C GLY A 90 -4.73 -4.79 -20.64
N ILE A 91 -4.80 -3.63 -19.97
CA ILE A 91 -3.65 -2.76 -19.74
C ILE A 91 -2.60 -3.51 -18.90
N ILE A 92 -1.33 -3.32 -19.27
CA ILE A 92 -0.18 -3.74 -18.49
C ILE A 92 0.59 -2.47 -18.13
N GLN A 93 0.97 -2.37 -16.87
CA GLN A 93 1.74 -1.25 -16.36
C GLN A 93 2.94 -1.76 -15.57
N ALA A 94 4.02 -0.97 -15.59
CA ALA A 94 5.22 -1.26 -14.83
C ALA A 94 5.74 0.00 -14.12
N VAL A 95 6.42 -0.20 -13.02
CA VAL A 95 7.24 0.79 -12.32
C VAL A 95 8.69 0.33 -12.41
N LYS A 96 9.58 1.23 -12.85
CA LYS A 96 10.97 0.90 -13.09
C LYS A 96 11.65 0.32 -11.85
N GLY A 97 12.12 -0.92 -11.94
CA GLY A 97 12.82 -1.60 -10.84
C GLY A 97 11.94 -2.07 -9.68
N ASP A 98 10.61 -1.94 -9.76
CA ASP A 98 9.75 -2.07 -8.57
C ASP A 98 8.54 -2.99 -8.77
N MET A 99 7.67 -2.71 -9.75
CA MET A 99 6.36 -3.34 -9.84
C MET A 99 5.96 -3.66 -11.29
N ILE A 100 5.21 -4.75 -11.47
CA ILE A 100 4.39 -5.02 -12.65
C ILE A 100 2.94 -5.20 -12.18
N GLN A 101 1.99 -4.57 -12.88
CA GLN A 101 0.57 -4.83 -12.70
C GLN A 101 -0.15 -5.10 -14.02
N VAL A 102 -1.09 -6.04 -13.97
CA VAL A 102 -1.83 -6.53 -15.13
C VAL A 102 -3.32 -6.47 -14.83
N PHE A 103 -4.03 -5.70 -15.64
CA PHE A 103 -5.47 -5.55 -15.55
C PHE A 103 -6.15 -6.61 -16.42
N TYR A 104 -7.10 -7.32 -15.85
CA TYR A 104 -7.93 -8.30 -16.54
C TYR A 104 -9.37 -7.82 -16.51
N ASN A 105 -10.00 -7.73 -17.68
CA ASN A 105 -11.32 -7.11 -17.82
C ASN A 105 -12.31 -8.07 -18.46
N ASN A 106 -13.58 -7.95 -18.05
CA ASN A 106 -14.74 -8.45 -18.80
C ASN A 106 -15.78 -7.32 -18.88
N ASP A 107 -16.97 -7.60 -19.42
CA ASP A 107 -18.00 -6.57 -19.65
C ASP A 107 -18.47 -5.84 -18.38
N LYS A 108 -18.22 -6.38 -17.18
CA LYS A 108 -18.82 -5.91 -15.93
C LYS A 108 -17.80 -5.65 -14.81
N ASP A 109 -16.61 -6.22 -14.90
CA ASP A 109 -15.71 -6.34 -13.75
C ASP A 109 -14.23 -6.37 -14.17
N GLU A 110 -13.38 -6.11 -13.18
CA GLU A 110 -11.92 -6.05 -13.31
C GLU A 110 -11.24 -6.89 -12.23
N ILE A 111 -10.22 -7.62 -12.64
CA ILE A 111 -9.24 -8.26 -11.76
C ILE A 111 -7.89 -7.62 -11.99
N LEU A 112 -7.22 -7.18 -10.93
CA LEU A 112 -5.88 -6.62 -10.98
C LEU A 112 -4.90 -7.56 -10.31
N VAL A 113 -3.90 -8.00 -11.06
CA VAL A 113 -2.79 -8.81 -10.56
C VAL A 113 -1.57 -7.91 -10.42
N ARG A 114 -0.90 -7.96 -9.26
CA ARG A 114 0.35 -7.23 -9.03
C ARG A 114 1.46 -8.16 -8.57
N LYS A 115 2.68 -7.83 -8.99
CA LYS A 115 3.93 -8.35 -8.44
C LYS A 115 4.86 -7.18 -8.21
N ALA A 116 5.40 -7.05 -7.00
CA ALA A 116 6.42 -6.04 -6.70
C ALA A 116 7.56 -6.62 -5.85
N ILE A 117 8.69 -5.91 -5.81
CA ILE A 117 9.82 -6.27 -4.95
C ILE A 117 9.44 -6.07 -3.47
N GLY A 118 9.95 -6.94 -2.59
CA GLY A 118 9.73 -6.85 -1.15
C GLY A 118 8.69 -7.84 -0.61
N THR A 119 8.22 -7.56 0.61
CA THR A 119 7.38 -8.47 1.40
C THR A 119 6.12 -7.80 1.95
N GLU A 120 5.90 -6.52 1.65
CA GLU A 120 4.76 -5.73 2.11
C GLU A 120 3.52 -5.91 1.21
N ASP A 121 2.34 -5.50 1.68
CA ASP A 121 1.11 -5.55 0.88
C ASP A 121 1.17 -4.58 -0.31
N VAL A 122 1.13 -5.11 -1.53
CA VAL A 122 1.20 -4.33 -2.79
C VAL A 122 -0.18 -4.05 -3.40
N SER A 123 -1.26 -4.45 -2.72
CA SER A 123 -2.63 -4.32 -3.22
C SER A 123 -3.08 -2.88 -3.44
N GLY A 124 -2.46 -1.91 -2.75
CA GLY A 124 -2.90 -0.51 -2.73
C GLY A 124 -4.33 -0.33 -2.22
N ASP A 125 -4.86 -1.35 -1.54
CA ASP A 125 -6.21 -1.35 -0.96
C ASP A 125 -6.12 -1.20 0.56
N TYR A 126 -6.53 -0.02 1.03
CA TYR A 126 -6.53 0.37 2.43
C TYR A 126 -7.92 0.23 3.08
N GLN A 127 -8.85 -0.47 2.42
CA GLN A 127 -10.19 -0.69 2.97
C GLN A 127 -10.21 -1.77 4.05
N GLU A 128 -11.19 -1.66 4.94
CA GLU A 128 -11.51 -2.68 5.93
C GLU A 128 -12.46 -3.73 5.35
N TYR A 129 -12.26 -4.97 5.78
CA TYR A 129 -13.00 -6.15 5.33
C TYR A 129 -13.66 -6.86 6.50
N GLU A 130 -14.83 -7.45 6.27
CA GLU A 130 -15.59 -8.18 7.30
C GLU A 130 -14.83 -9.41 7.80
N LYS A 131 -14.04 -10.04 6.93
CA LYS A 131 -13.22 -11.19 7.29
C LYS A 131 -11.87 -11.15 6.59
N VAL A 132 -10.83 -11.46 7.36
CA VAL A 132 -9.46 -11.70 6.89
C VAL A 132 -9.08 -13.12 7.29
N GLU A 133 -8.68 -13.94 6.32
CA GLU A 133 -8.40 -15.36 6.52
C GLU A 133 -7.09 -15.74 5.81
N LYS A 134 -6.16 -16.38 6.53
CA LYS A 134 -4.95 -16.95 5.92
C LYS A 134 -5.23 -18.40 5.50
N VAL A 135 -4.98 -18.72 4.25
CA VAL A 135 -5.17 -20.06 3.67
C VAL A 135 -3.93 -20.50 2.90
N LYS A 136 -3.68 -21.81 2.85
CA LYS A 136 -2.61 -22.36 2.03
C LYS A 136 -3.11 -22.58 0.59
N ILE A 137 -2.43 -22.00 -0.39
CA ILE A 137 -2.70 -22.16 -1.84
C ILE A 137 -1.37 -22.49 -2.51
N GLY A 138 -1.23 -23.71 -3.01
CA GLY A 138 0.08 -24.26 -3.39
C GLY A 138 1.06 -24.19 -2.22
N ASN A 139 2.23 -23.60 -2.45
CA ASN A 139 3.28 -23.43 -1.43
C ASN A 139 3.19 -22.11 -0.65
N PHE A 140 2.21 -21.25 -0.95
CA PHE A 140 2.10 -19.92 -0.35
C PHE A 140 1.03 -19.87 0.72
N ASP A 141 1.31 -19.12 1.79
CA ASP A 141 0.30 -18.71 2.75
C ASP A 141 -0.32 -17.40 2.24
N VAL A 142 -1.55 -17.50 1.76
CA VAL A 142 -2.29 -16.41 1.11
C VAL A 142 -3.29 -15.82 2.10
N THR A 143 -3.26 -14.51 2.28
CA THR A 143 -4.27 -13.78 3.06
C THR A 143 -5.40 -13.37 2.14
N LEU A 144 -6.61 -13.86 2.40
CA LEU A 144 -7.83 -13.48 1.71
C LEU A 144 -8.59 -12.44 2.54
N LYS A 145 -9.06 -11.36 1.91
CA LYS A 145 -9.94 -10.36 2.51
C LYS A 145 -11.31 -10.39 1.80
N SER A 146 -12.38 -10.48 2.58
CA SER A 146 -13.73 -10.74 2.07
C SER A 146 -14.81 -9.89 2.75
N LYS A 147 -15.90 -9.68 2.01
CA LYS A 147 -17.09 -8.92 2.42
C LYS A 147 -18.32 -9.52 1.73
N LYS A 148 -19.44 -9.70 2.44
CA LYS A 148 -20.68 -10.29 1.87
C LYS A 148 -20.43 -11.60 1.09
N ASP A 149 -19.68 -12.52 1.70
CA ASP A 149 -19.33 -13.84 1.15
C ASP A 149 -18.52 -13.85 -0.15
N LYS A 150 -17.99 -12.69 -0.58
CA LYS A 150 -17.10 -12.57 -1.74
C LYS A 150 -15.69 -12.20 -1.31
N ILE A 151 -14.71 -12.75 -2.03
CA ILE A 151 -13.30 -12.39 -1.86
C ILE A 151 -12.96 -11.24 -2.79
N TYR A 152 -12.48 -10.15 -2.22
CA TYR A 152 -12.10 -8.94 -2.97
C TYR A 152 -10.59 -8.84 -3.13
N LEU A 153 -9.83 -9.36 -2.18
CA LEU A 153 -8.39 -9.27 -2.20
C LEU A 153 -7.75 -10.57 -1.73
N ALA A 154 -6.70 -10.98 -2.43
CA ALA A 154 -5.73 -11.95 -1.97
C ALA A 154 -4.34 -11.32 -2.00
N ASN A 155 -3.53 -11.50 -0.96
CA ASN A 155 -2.12 -11.11 -0.96
C ASN A 155 -1.22 -12.20 -0.37
N TRP A 156 0.01 -12.30 -0.87
CA TRP A 156 1.02 -13.24 -0.37
C TRP A 156 2.42 -12.79 -0.78
N THR A 157 3.44 -13.43 -0.22
CA THR A 157 4.84 -13.21 -0.57
C THR A 157 5.55 -14.55 -0.77
N ASP A 158 6.58 -14.56 -1.61
CA ASP A 158 7.56 -15.67 -1.70
C ASP A 158 8.84 -15.39 -0.91
N GLY A 159 8.85 -14.32 -0.10
CA GLY A 159 10.00 -13.85 0.66
C GLY A 159 10.89 -12.84 -0.09
N LYS A 160 10.77 -12.75 -1.42
CA LYS A 160 11.49 -11.76 -2.24
C LYS A 160 10.54 -10.78 -2.93
N TYR A 161 9.39 -11.27 -3.37
CA TYR A 161 8.36 -10.51 -4.05
C TYR A 161 7.04 -10.62 -3.31
N SER A 162 6.29 -9.52 -3.37
CA SER A 162 4.91 -9.46 -2.92
C SER A 162 3.96 -9.56 -4.10
N PHE A 163 2.83 -10.19 -3.85
CA PHE A 163 1.80 -10.46 -4.84
C PHE A 163 0.45 -10.02 -4.31
N SER A 164 -0.38 -9.49 -5.19
CA SER A 164 -1.79 -9.26 -4.88
C SER A 164 -2.68 -9.59 -6.06
N VAL A 165 -3.89 -10.05 -5.77
CA VAL A 165 -4.99 -10.18 -6.72
C VAL A 165 -6.19 -9.47 -6.12
N SER A 166 -6.66 -8.40 -6.75
CA SER A 166 -7.88 -7.71 -6.34
C SER A 166 -8.98 -7.86 -7.39
N SER A 167 -10.23 -7.99 -6.95
CA SER A 167 -11.42 -7.98 -7.81
C SER A 167 -12.33 -6.83 -7.39
N LYS A 168 -12.74 -6.00 -8.35
CA LYS A 168 -13.54 -4.81 -8.08
C LYS A 168 -14.91 -5.15 -7.48
N ASN A 169 -15.59 -6.20 -7.96
CA ASN A 169 -16.91 -6.61 -7.44
C ASN A 169 -16.88 -7.88 -6.58
N GLY A 170 -15.69 -8.40 -6.29
CA GLY A 170 -15.46 -9.62 -5.55
C GLY A 170 -15.83 -10.88 -6.34
N ILE A 171 -15.03 -11.93 -6.16
CA ILE A 171 -15.22 -13.26 -6.77
C ILE A 171 -15.40 -14.30 -5.67
N ASP A 172 -15.90 -15.49 -6.02
CA ASP A 172 -16.01 -16.57 -5.04
C ASP A 172 -14.61 -17.10 -4.64
N LYS A 173 -14.56 -17.82 -3.51
CA LYS A 173 -13.30 -18.34 -2.97
C LYS A 173 -12.60 -19.34 -3.91
N ALA A 174 -13.35 -20.14 -4.67
CA ALA A 174 -12.79 -21.11 -5.60
C ALA A 174 -12.18 -20.42 -6.83
N GLN A 175 -12.86 -19.39 -7.35
CA GLN A 175 -12.34 -18.50 -8.39
C GLN A 175 -11.07 -17.81 -7.92
N MET A 176 -11.06 -17.20 -6.72
CA MET A 176 -9.86 -16.53 -6.19
C MET A 176 -8.68 -17.48 -6.03
N LYS A 177 -8.92 -18.72 -5.56
CA LYS A 177 -7.89 -19.77 -5.50
C LYS A 177 -7.32 -20.06 -6.88
N LYS A 178 -8.18 -20.26 -7.89
CA LYS A 178 -7.74 -20.50 -9.27
C LYS A 178 -6.91 -19.36 -9.85
N VAL A 179 -7.24 -18.10 -9.54
CA VAL A 179 -6.45 -16.94 -9.99
C VAL A 179 -5.10 -16.86 -9.29
N THR A 180 -5.06 -17.11 -7.98
CA THR A 180 -3.81 -17.07 -7.20
C THR A 180 -2.86 -18.23 -7.51
N GLU A 181 -3.37 -19.36 -8.01
CA GLU A 181 -2.56 -20.50 -8.46
C GLU A 181 -1.78 -20.24 -9.77
N LEU A 182 -2.09 -19.19 -10.53
CA LEU A 182 -1.49 -18.93 -11.85
C LEU A 182 0.03 -18.72 -11.82
N LYS A 183 0.60 -18.30 -10.69
CA LYS A 183 2.07 -18.21 -10.50
C LYS A 183 2.77 -19.58 -10.53
N GLN A 184 2.01 -20.68 -10.43
CA GLN A 184 2.55 -22.05 -10.38
C GLN A 184 2.71 -22.69 -11.77
N MET A 185 2.33 -22.00 -12.85
CA MET A 185 2.51 -22.55 -14.19
C MET A 185 3.93 -22.28 -14.71
N PRO A 186 4.72 -23.33 -14.99
CA PRO A 186 5.97 -23.14 -15.72
C PRO A 186 5.64 -22.53 -17.08
N VAL A 187 6.44 -21.55 -17.50
CA VAL A 187 6.41 -21.04 -18.87
C VAL A 187 6.67 -22.24 -19.79
N LYS A 188 5.68 -22.60 -20.60
CA LYS A 188 5.87 -23.59 -21.67
C LYS A 188 6.63 -22.95 -22.83
#